data_AF-A0AA39IUP6-F1
#
_entry.id   AF-A0AA39IUP6-F1
#
_cell.length_a   1.000
_cell.length_b   1.000
_cell.length_c   1.000
_cell.angle_alpha   90.00
_cell.angle_beta   90.00
_cell.angle_gamma   90.00
#
_symmetry.space_group_name_H-M   'P 1'
#
loop_
_entity.id
_entity.type
_entity.pdbx_description
1 polymer ?
#
loop_
_entity_poly.entity_id
_entity_poly.type
_entity_poly.pdbx_seq_one_letter_code
_entity_poly.pdbx_strand_id
1 'polypeptide(L)'
;MAPPPAPFFLARLGAYTMAFAWGAISLSIGLNTVVKQNQLKSFLRRSVAPLGITLRLVTNSVVHPAIASEVFCVITALYSLAAVISLFVGSGATSRKSISIHAYVFTFLTVALFACQIPVSDAVRRKGVEIWGWKDGVAVPTETLLEAAASLGVNPLYRHIHFILWFGIIPWFAFLFTLISAIVSFSALKGLRENTQPLAKARDAPMSQVA
;
A
#
# COMPACT_ATOMS: atom_id res chain seq x y z
N MET A 1 8.63 13.84 -38.85
CA MET A 1 8.39 12.43 -38.51
C MET A 1 7.66 12.42 -37.17
N ALA A 2 6.37 12.07 -37.14
CA ALA A 2 5.65 11.99 -35.86
C ALA A 2 6.32 10.91 -34.99
N PRO A 3 6.53 11.15 -33.68
CA PRO A 3 7.04 10.11 -32.81
C PRO A 3 6.12 8.90 -32.89
N PRO A 4 6.65 7.66 -32.92
CA PRO A 4 5.82 6.47 -32.95
C PRO A 4 4.84 6.52 -31.76
N PRO A 5 3.56 6.13 -31.96
CA PRO A 5 2.58 6.14 -30.90
C PRO A 5 3.10 5.35 -29.71
N ALA A 6 3.07 5.98 -28.52
CA ALA A 6 3.66 5.39 -27.33
C ALA A 6 3.00 4.03 -27.02
N PRO A 7 3.79 2.96 -26.80
CA PRO A 7 3.24 1.62 -26.62
C PRO A 7 2.38 1.56 -25.36
N PHE A 8 1.14 1.11 -25.52
CA PHE A 8 0.16 0.93 -24.44
C PHE A 8 -0.07 2.18 -23.57
N PHE A 9 -0.04 3.38 -24.17
CA PHE A 9 -0.16 4.66 -23.45
C PHE A 9 -1.39 4.73 -22.52
N LEU A 10 -2.59 4.47 -23.04
CA LEU A 10 -3.83 4.56 -22.25
C LEU A 10 -3.86 3.55 -21.10
N ALA A 11 -3.36 2.33 -21.34
CA ALA A 11 -3.29 1.31 -20.30
C ALA A 11 -2.31 1.71 -19.19
N ARG A 12 -1.15 2.26 -19.54
CA ARG A 12 -0.17 2.78 -18.57
C ARG A 12 -0.73 3.95 -17.77
N LEU A 13 -1.36 4.90 -18.45
CA LEU A 13 -1.99 6.05 -17.81
C LEU A 13 -3.05 5.61 -16.80
N GLY A 14 -3.96 4.72 -17.20
CA GLY A 14 -5.00 4.20 -16.32
C GLY A 14 -4.43 3.43 -15.12
N ALA A 15 -3.47 2.52 -15.37
CA ALA A 15 -2.86 1.71 -14.32
C ALA A 15 -2.11 2.57 -13.28
N TYR A 16 -1.26 3.51 -13.74
CA TYR A 16 -0.48 4.36 -12.85
C TYR A 16 -1.39 5.32 -12.07
N THR A 17 -2.42 5.87 -12.71
CA THR A 17 -3.38 6.77 -12.03
C THR A 17 -4.15 6.02 -10.94
N MET A 18 -4.56 4.77 -11.19
CA MET A 18 -5.23 3.97 -10.17
C MET A 18 -4.27 3.57 -9.04
N ALA A 19 -3.03 3.20 -9.34
CA ALA A 19 -2.02 2.93 -8.31
C ALA A 19 -1.76 4.17 -7.43
N PHE A 20 -1.73 5.37 -8.03
CA PHE A 20 -1.68 6.63 -7.31
C PHE A 20 -2.89 6.84 -6.40
N ALA A 21 -4.11 6.74 -6.96
CA ALA A 21 -5.34 7.00 -6.23
C ALA A 21 -5.49 6.08 -5.01
N TRP A 22 -5.30 4.78 -5.20
CA TRP A 22 -5.43 3.82 -4.10
C TRP A 22 -4.29 3.92 -3.07
N GLY A 23 -3.07 4.26 -3.49
CA GLY A 23 -1.99 4.59 -2.56
C GLY A 23 -2.32 5.81 -1.68
N ALA A 24 -2.88 6.88 -2.27
CA ALA A 24 -3.27 8.08 -1.54
C ALA A 24 -4.47 7.88 -0.61
N ILE A 25 -5.45 7.07 -1.04
CA ILE A 25 -6.60 6.67 -0.20
C ILE A 25 -6.11 5.85 1.00
N SER A 26 -5.20 4.90 0.78
CA SER A 26 -4.59 4.12 1.87
C SER A 26 -3.94 5.02 2.91
N LEU A 27 -3.14 6.00 2.48
CA LEU A 27 -2.51 7.00 3.36
C LEU A 27 -3.53 7.77 4.20
N SER A 28 -4.61 8.22 3.57
CA SER A 28 -5.67 8.95 4.25
C SER A 28 -6.33 8.10 5.36
N ILE A 29 -6.54 6.81 5.09
CA ILE A 29 -7.11 5.86 6.05
C ILE A 29 -6.11 5.50 7.14
N GLY A 30 -4.83 5.36 6.82
CA GLY A 30 -3.74 5.15 7.77
C GLY A 30 -3.67 6.29 8.79
N LEU A 31 -3.66 7.54 8.33
CA LEU A 31 -3.67 8.72 9.21
C LEU A 31 -4.93 8.78 10.08
N ASN A 32 -6.11 8.57 9.50
CA ASN A 32 -7.37 8.52 10.25
C ASN A 32 -7.38 7.42 11.32
N THR A 33 -6.77 6.27 11.02
CA THR A 33 -6.61 5.15 11.95
C THR A 33 -5.75 5.54 13.15
N VAL A 34 -4.63 6.24 12.94
CA VAL A 34 -3.77 6.74 14.02
C VAL A 34 -4.53 7.72 14.93
N VAL A 35 -5.29 8.64 14.35
CA VAL A 35 -6.11 9.61 15.10
C VAL A 35 -7.16 8.88 15.95
N LYS A 36 -7.94 7.99 15.33
CA LYS A 36 -8.98 7.21 16.03
C LYS A 36 -8.41 6.29 17.10
N GLN A 37 -7.24 5.70 16.87
CA GLN A 37 -6.56 4.87 17.86
C GLN A 37 -6.14 5.68 19.09
N ASN A 38 -5.64 6.91 18.90
CA ASN A 38 -5.28 7.80 20.00
C ASN A 38 -6.52 8.30 20.77
N GLN A 39 -7.61 8.59 20.07
CA GLN A 39 -8.90 8.93 20.69
C GLN A 39 -9.44 7.77 21.53
N LEU A 40 -9.42 6.53 21.01
CA LEU A 40 -9.87 5.35 21.74
C LEU A 40 -9.01 5.07 22.99
N LYS A 41 -7.68 5.18 22.88
CA LYS A 41 -6.76 5.04 24.03
C LYS A 41 -7.05 6.09 25.10
N SER A 42 -7.33 7.32 24.70
CA SER A 42 -7.63 8.44 25.61
C SER A 42 -8.99 8.27 26.27
N PHE A 43 -10.00 7.85 25.53
CA PHE A 43 -11.34 7.54 26.04
C PHE A 43 -11.28 6.44 27.10
N LEU A 44 -10.67 5.30 26.77
CA LEU A 44 -10.53 4.18 27.71
C LEU A 44 -9.80 4.58 29.00
N ARG A 45 -8.68 5.31 28.88
CA ARG A 45 -7.96 5.82 30.05
C ARG A 45 -8.81 6.73 30.93
N ARG A 46 -9.62 7.61 30.33
CA ARG A 46 -10.53 8.49 31.07
C ARG A 46 -11.67 7.73 31.73
N SER A 47 -12.21 6.70 31.07
CA SER A 47 -13.31 5.89 31.61
C SER A 47 -12.90 5.03 32.81
N VAL A 48 -11.64 4.57 32.87
CA VAL A 48 -11.14 3.74 33.98
C VAL A 48 -10.41 4.52 35.07
N ALA A 49 -10.04 5.78 34.81
CA ALA A 49 -9.39 6.64 35.80
C ALA A 49 -10.20 6.81 37.11
N PRO A 50 -11.55 6.95 37.10
CA PRO A 50 -12.35 7.03 38.32
C PRO A 50 -12.29 5.77 39.20
N LEU A 51 -11.89 4.63 38.63
CA LEU A 51 -11.76 3.34 39.33
C LEU A 51 -10.37 3.16 39.97
N GLY A 52 -9.48 4.16 39.85
CA GLY A 52 -8.09 4.07 40.32
C GLY A 52 -7.21 3.12 39.48
N ILE A 53 -7.67 2.73 38.29
CA ILE A 53 -6.97 1.78 37.43
C ILE A 53 -6.13 2.53 36.40
N THR A 54 -4.83 2.27 36.38
CA THR A 54 -3.93 2.73 35.30
C THR A 54 -3.93 1.69 34.18
N LEU A 55 -4.16 2.12 32.93
CA LEU A 55 -4.38 1.20 31.80
C LEU A 55 -3.35 1.41 30.67
N ARG A 56 -2.72 0.31 30.25
CA ARG A 56 -1.77 0.24 29.15
C ARG A 56 -2.30 -0.70 28.06
N LEU A 57 -2.58 -0.11 26.89
CA LEU A 57 -3.05 -0.81 25.70
C LEU A 57 -1.86 -1.08 24.78
N VAL A 58 -1.52 -2.34 24.57
CA VAL A 58 -0.43 -2.76 23.69
C VAL A 58 -1.02 -3.18 22.34
N THR A 59 -0.56 -2.52 21.27
CA THR A 59 -1.05 -2.73 19.89
C THR A 59 0.07 -3.06 18.90
N ASN A 60 1.24 -3.41 19.42
CA ASN A 60 2.48 -3.57 18.62
C ASN A 60 2.33 -4.63 17.53
N SER A 61 1.54 -5.68 17.81
CA SER A 61 1.26 -6.81 16.93
C SER A 61 0.62 -6.44 15.58
N VAL A 62 -0.05 -5.29 15.49
CA VAL A 62 -0.60 -4.73 14.24
C VAL A 62 0.17 -3.50 13.80
N VAL A 63 0.60 -2.65 14.74
CA VAL A 63 1.19 -1.33 14.41
C VAL A 63 2.51 -1.46 13.64
N HIS A 64 3.41 -2.38 14.02
CA HIS A 64 4.68 -2.52 13.30
C HIS A 64 4.52 -2.93 11.82
N PRO A 65 3.79 -4.02 11.49
CA PRO A 65 3.58 -4.37 10.10
C PRO A 65 2.69 -3.35 9.36
N ALA A 66 1.77 -2.68 10.07
CA ALA A 66 0.95 -1.61 9.52
C ALA A 66 1.78 -0.41 9.05
N ILE A 67 2.74 0.05 9.85
CA ILE A 67 3.64 1.15 9.48
C ILE A 67 4.44 0.77 8.23
N ALA A 68 4.96 -0.47 8.17
CA ALA A 68 5.70 -0.94 7.00
C ALA A 68 4.84 -0.93 5.73
N SER A 69 3.59 -1.44 5.81
CA SER A 69 2.64 -1.40 4.69
C SER A 69 2.34 0.03 4.24
N GLU A 70 2.14 0.93 5.19
CA GLU A 70 1.82 2.33 4.91
C GLU A 70 2.98 3.06 4.19
N VAL A 71 4.23 2.81 4.60
CA VAL A 71 5.40 3.36 3.91
C VAL A 71 5.41 2.95 2.44
N PHE A 72 5.13 1.69 2.12
CA PHE A 72 5.06 1.25 0.72
C PHE A 72 3.85 1.81 -0.03
N CYS A 73 2.72 2.07 0.64
CA CYS A 73 1.58 2.77 0.04
C CYS A 73 1.93 4.21 -0.34
N VAL A 74 2.65 4.93 0.53
CA VAL A 74 3.14 6.28 0.27
C VAL A 74 4.13 6.29 -0.90
N ILE A 75 5.12 5.40 -0.90
CA ILE A 75 6.09 5.30 -1.99
C ILE A 75 5.36 4.97 -3.30
N THR A 76 4.37 4.09 -3.27
CA THR A 76 3.55 3.76 -4.44
C THR A 76 2.80 4.98 -4.95
N ALA A 77 2.17 5.78 -4.08
CA ALA A 77 1.47 6.99 -4.50
C ALA A 77 2.43 7.98 -5.17
N LEU A 78 3.54 8.32 -4.51
CA LEU A 78 4.51 9.28 -5.03
C LEU A 78 5.16 8.81 -6.34
N TYR A 79 5.55 7.53 -6.40
CA TYR A 79 6.16 6.97 -7.60
C TYR A 79 5.17 6.86 -8.76
N SER A 80 3.93 6.46 -8.49
CA SER A 80 2.88 6.40 -9.51
C SER A 80 2.57 7.78 -10.08
N LEU A 81 2.53 8.81 -9.24
CA LEU A 81 2.38 10.19 -9.70
C LEU A 81 3.55 10.62 -10.60
N ALA A 82 4.79 10.33 -10.20
CA ALA A 82 5.97 10.60 -11.01
C ALA A 82 5.94 9.82 -12.35
N ALA A 83 5.45 8.58 -12.33
CA ALA A 83 5.28 7.75 -13.52
C ALA A 83 4.16 8.25 -14.44
N VAL A 84 3.09 8.84 -13.91
CA VAL A 84 2.08 9.54 -14.73
C VAL A 84 2.70 10.76 -15.40
N ILE A 85 3.44 11.58 -14.64
CA ILE A 85 4.11 12.77 -15.19
C ILE A 85 5.11 12.38 -16.29
N SER A 86 5.86 11.29 -16.11
CA SER A 86 6.82 10.80 -17.10
C SER A 86 6.17 10.35 -18.42
N LEU A 87 4.87 10.04 -18.44
CA LEU A 87 4.15 9.75 -19.68
C LEU A 87 3.95 11.01 -20.54
N PHE A 88 3.86 12.19 -19.94
CA PHE A 88 3.61 13.44 -20.66
C PHE A 88 4.88 14.25 -20.93
N VAL A 89 5.98 13.95 -20.22
CA VAL A 89 7.22 14.72 -20.30
C VAL A 89 8.35 13.92 -20.94
N GLY A 90 8.97 14.52 -21.97
CA GLY A 90 10.17 13.99 -22.62
C GLY A 90 9.94 12.65 -23.33
N SER A 91 10.93 11.75 -23.24
CA SER A 91 10.86 10.40 -23.83
C SER A 91 10.36 9.34 -22.85
N GLY A 92 9.78 9.68 -21.69
CA GLY A 92 9.37 8.70 -20.68
C GLY A 92 8.26 7.73 -21.14
N ALA A 93 7.44 8.16 -22.10
CA ALA A 93 6.44 7.31 -22.73
C ALA A 93 7.03 6.26 -23.70
N THR A 94 8.16 6.57 -24.36
CA THR A 94 8.69 5.80 -25.51
C THR A 94 10.09 5.22 -25.28
N SER A 95 10.82 5.70 -24.26
CA SER A 95 12.18 5.28 -23.95
C SER A 95 12.19 3.93 -23.27
N ARG A 96 12.93 2.98 -23.86
CA ARG A 96 13.14 1.63 -23.31
C ARG A 96 13.66 1.69 -21.87
N LYS A 97 14.61 2.59 -21.58
CA LYS A 97 15.20 2.73 -20.25
C LYS A 97 14.16 3.17 -19.22
N SER A 98 13.33 4.16 -19.55
CA SER A 98 12.28 4.65 -18.66
C SER A 98 11.22 3.57 -18.40
N ILE A 99 10.74 2.89 -19.44
CA ILE A 99 9.76 1.81 -19.31
C ILE A 99 10.30 0.66 -18.45
N SER A 100 11.56 0.27 -18.65
CA SER A 100 12.21 -0.76 -17.83
C SER A 100 12.29 -0.36 -16.35
N ILE A 101 12.66 0.90 -16.05
CA ILE A 101 12.72 1.40 -14.67
C ILE A 101 11.33 1.31 -14.03
N HIS A 102 10.27 1.78 -14.72
CA HIS A 102 8.91 1.67 -14.23
C HIS A 102 8.50 0.22 -13.97
N ALA A 103 8.81 -0.71 -14.87
CA ALA A 103 8.49 -2.12 -14.71
C ALA A 103 9.14 -2.72 -13.45
N TYR A 104 10.44 -2.50 -13.25
CA TYR A 104 11.15 -3.06 -12.09
C TYR A 104 10.72 -2.40 -10.77
N VAL A 105 10.52 -1.08 -10.74
CA VAL A 105 10.08 -0.40 -9.53
C VAL A 105 8.66 -0.83 -9.13
N PHE A 106 7.72 -0.90 -10.08
CA PHE A 106 6.37 -1.40 -9.77
C PHE A 106 6.40 -2.87 -9.33
N THR A 107 7.28 -3.70 -9.89
CA THR A 107 7.45 -5.10 -9.44
C THR A 107 7.95 -5.16 -8.00
N PHE A 108 8.98 -4.37 -7.67
CA PHE A 108 9.49 -4.27 -6.30
C PHE A 108 8.41 -3.81 -5.32
N LEU A 109 7.68 -2.75 -5.65
CA LEU A 109 6.60 -2.23 -4.81
C LEU A 109 5.46 -3.23 -4.64
N THR A 110 5.13 -3.99 -5.69
CA THR A 110 4.14 -5.06 -5.63
C THR A 110 4.53 -6.14 -4.63
N VAL A 111 5.77 -6.64 -4.71
CA VAL A 111 6.29 -7.66 -3.79
C VAL A 111 6.36 -7.13 -2.37
N ALA A 112 6.82 -5.90 -2.18
CA ALA A 112 6.92 -5.26 -0.87
C ALA A 112 5.55 -5.06 -0.22
N LEU A 113 4.57 -4.51 -0.96
CA LEU A 113 3.20 -4.36 -0.48
C LEU A 113 2.58 -5.71 -0.11
N PHE A 114 2.75 -6.72 -0.96
CA PHE A 114 2.26 -8.07 -0.67
C PHE A 114 2.87 -8.64 0.62
N ALA A 115 4.19 -8.54 0.76
CA ALA A 115 4.91 -9.03 1.93
C ALA A 115 4.49 -8.32 3.23
N CYS A 116 4.23 -7.02 3.19
CA CYS A 116 3.76 -6.25 4.34
C CYS A 116 2.27 -6.45 4.63
N GLN A 117 1.44 -6.68 3.62
CA GLN A 117 0.00 -6.77 3.80
C GLN A 117 -0.47 -8.12 4.35
N ILE A 118 0.28 -9.20 4.12
CA ILE A 118 0.05 -10.52 4.71
C ILE A 118 0.00 -10.45 6.25
N PRO A 119 1.06 -9.99 6.95
CA PRO A 119 1.06 -9.93 8.42
C PRO A 119 0.04 -8.93 8.97
N VAL A 120 -0.25 -7.83 8.25
CA VAL A 120 -1.33 -6.90 8.64
C VAL A 120 -2.68 -7.63 8.63
N SER A 121 -3.01 -8.30 7.52
CA SER A 121 -4.29 -9.00 7.35
C SER A 121 -4.46 -10.13 8.36
N ASP A 122 -3.39 -10.89 8.63
CA ASP A 122 -3.40 -11.94 9.65
C ASP A 122 -3.62 -11.37 11.05
N ALA A 123 -2.90 -10.30 11.40
CA ALA A 123 -3.02 -9.65 12.69
C ALA A 123 -4.42 -9.03 12.90
N VAL A 124 -4.99 -8.36 11.90
CA VAL A 124 -6.36 -7.82 11.96
C VAL A 124 -7.40 -8.92 12.16
N ARG A 125 -7.20 -10.08 11.53
CA ARG A 125 -8.15 -11.21 11.60
C ARG A 125 -8.09 -11.96 12.93
N ARG A 126 -6.88 -12.22 13.44
CA ARG A 126 -6.66 -13.17 14.55
C ARG A 126 -6.34 -12.50 15.89
N LYS A 127 -5.79 -11.29 15.89
CA LYS A 127 -5.28 -10.64 17.10
C LYS A 127 -6.24 -9.57 17.62
N GLY A 128 -5.97 -9.13 18.84
CA GLY A 128 -6.67 -8.04 19.50
C GLY A 128 -5.69 -7.13 20.24
N VAL A 129 -6.24 -6.07 20.81
CA VAL A 129 -5.55 -5.18 21.72
C VAL A 129 -5.23 -5.94 23.01
N GLU A 130 -3.97 -5.98 23.38
CA GLU A 130 -3.55 -6.49 24.69
C GLU A 130 -3.78 -5.40 25.74
N ILE A 131 -4.49 -5.76 26.82
CA ILE A 131 -4.87 -4.83 27.87
C ILE A 131 -4.14 -5.21 29.16
N TRP A 132 -3.34 -4.27 29.66
CA TRP A 132 -2.65 -4.37 30.94
C TRP A 132 -3.17 -3.27 31.85
N GLY A 133 -3.41 -3.59 33.12
CA GLY A 133 -3.95 -2.64 34.08
C GLY A 133 -3.39 -2.85 35.47
N TRP A 134 -3.23 -1.76 36.22
CA TRP A 134 -2.81 -1.79 37.62
C TRP A 134 -3.76 -0.98 38.48
N LYS A 135 -4.10 -1.48 39.65
CA LYS A 135 -4.86 -0.80 40.69
C LYS A 135 -3.99 -0.75 41.94
N ASP A 136 -3.73 0.45 42.46
CA ASP A 136 -2.88 0.66 43.65
C ASP A 136 -1.49 0.00 43.54
N GLY A 137 -0.93 -0.05 42.32
CA GLY A 137 0.37 -0.68 42.03
C GLY A 137 0.32 -2.20 41.82
N VAL A 138 -0.82 -2.86 42.05
CA VAL A 138 -1.00 -4.30 41.83
C VAL A 138 -1.59 -4.54 40.44
N ALA A 139 -1.02 -5.49 39.70
CA ALA A 139 -1.53 -5.88 38.39
C ALA A 139 -2.94 -6.49 38.52
N VAL A 140 -3.89 -5.97 37.75
CA VAL A 140 -5.25 -6.50 37.65
C VAL A 140 -5.26 -7.63 36.62
N PRO A 141 -5.89 -8.78 36.90
CA PRO A 141 -6.03 -9.85 35.92
C PRO A 141 -6.66 -9.37 34.61
N THR A 142 -6.14 -9.86 33.49
CA THR A 142 -6.61 -9.48 32.15
C THR A 142 -8.09 -9.79 31.93
N GLU A 143 -8.61 -10.87 32.52
CA GLU A 143 -10.03 -11.25 32.43
C GLU A 143 -10.94 -10.16 33.01
N THR A 144 -10.62 -9.64 34.19
CA THR A 144 -11.37 -8.55 34.83
C THR A 144 -11.30 -7.26 34.00
N LEU A 145 -10.16 -6.99 33.35
CA LEU A 145 -10.00 -5.83 32.47
C LEU A 145 -10.81 -5.99 31.17
N LEU A 146 -10.94 -7.21 30.65
CA LEU A 146 -11.74 -7.54 29.48
C LEU A 146 -13.24 -7.41 29.78
N GLU A 147 -13.70 -7.88 30.94
CA GLU A 147 -15.07 -7.68 31.41
C GLU A 147 -15.39 -6.19 31.59
N ALA A 148 -14.49 -5.43 32.21
CA ALA A 148 -14.64 -3.98 32.34
C ALA A 148 -14.69 -3.29 30.97
N ALA A 149 -13.83 -3.66 30.03
CA ALA A 149 -13.85 -3.09 28.66
C ALA A 149 -15.13 -3.47 27.92
N ALA A 150 -15.63 -4.70 28.09
CA ALA A 150 -16.89 -5.16 27.51
C ALA A 150 -18.08 -4.39 28.09
N SER A 151 -18.07 -4.08 29.39
CA SER A 151 -19.10 -3.25 30.02
C SER A 151 -19.14 -1.82 29.48
N LEU A 152 -17.99 -1.33 29.00
CA LEU A 152 -17.83 -0.05 28.31
C LEU A 152 -18.13 -0.13 26.80
N GLY A 153 -18.60 -1.28 26.31
CA GLY A 153 -18.91 -1.52 24.90
C GLY A 153 -17.68 -1.63 23.99
N VAL A 154 -16.49 -1.84 24.54
CA VAL A 154 -15.24 -1.91 23.78
C VAL A 154 -14.85 -3.36 23.53
N ASN A 155 -14.80 -3.73 22.24
CA ASN A 155 -14.31 -5.04 21.83
C ASN A 155 -12.79 -4.98 21.60
N PRO A 156 -11.99 -5.85 22.24
CA PRO A 156 -10.54 -5.86 22.09
C PRO A 156 -10.09 -6.43 20.74
N LEU A 157 -10.90 -7.21 20.04
CA LEU A 157 -10.50 -7.85 18.78
C LEU A 157 -10.46 -6.83 17.63
N TYR A 158 -9.37 -6.84 16.86
CA TYR A 158 -9.16 -5.87 15.80
C TYR A 158 -10.24 -5.91 14.71
N ARG A 159 -10.76 -7.09 14.38
CA ARG A 159 -11.84 -7.26 13.40
C ARG A 159 -13.15 -6.54 13.75
N HIS A 160 -13.40 -6.24 15.03
CA HIS A 160 -14.59 -5.50 15.47
C HIS A 160 -14.36 -3.99 15.55
N ILE A 161 -13.14 -3.54 15.29
CA ILE A 161 -12.76 -2.14 15.28
C ILE A 161 -12.74 -1.66 13.81
N HIS A 162 -13.86 -1.08 13.37
CA HIS A 162 -14.10 -0.73 11.95
C HIS A 162 -12.92 -0.01 11.27
N PHE A 163 -12.31 0.98 11.93
CA PHE A 163 -11.21 1.74 11.31
C PHE A 163 -9.95 0.87 11.10
N ILE A 164 -9.69 -0.11 11.96
CA ILE A 164 -8.59 -1.07 11.81
C ILE A 164 -8.90 -2.08 10.71
N LEU A 165 -10.17 -2.49 10.59
CA LEU A 165 -10.62 -3.40 9.53
C LEU A 165 -10.46 -2.75 8.15
N TRP A 166 -10.89 -1.50 7.97
CA TRP A 166 -10.69 -0.77 6.71
C TRP A 166 -9.22 -0.58 6.38
N PHE A 167 -8.39 -0.29 7.38
CA PHE A 167 -6.94 -0.24 7.22
C PHE A 167 -6.33 -1.58 6.76
N GLY A 168 -6.86 -2.71 7.23
CA GLY A 168 -6.41 -4.04 6.78
C GLY A 168 -6.84 -4.42 5.35
N ILE A 169 -7.87 -3.78 4.80
CA ILE A 169 -8.44 -4.12 3.49
C ILE A 169 -7.92 -3.20 2.39
N ILE A 170 -7.92 -1.89 2.61
CA ILE A 170 -7.70 -0.90 1.55
C ILE A 170 -6.34 -1.02 0.84
N PRO A 171 -5.22 -1.27 1.53
CA PRO A 171 -3.93 -1.44 0.87
C PRO A 171 -3.89 -2.59 -0.15
N TRP A 172 -4.81 -3.57 -0.09
CA TRP A 172 -4.92 -4.61 -1.13
C TRP A 172 -5.30 -4.05 -2.51
N PHE A 173 -6.06 -2.96 -2.56
CA PHE A 173 -6.35 -2.28 -3.83
C PHE A 173 -5.11 -1.56 -4.37
N ALA A 174 -4.34 -0.91 -3.50
CA ALA A 174 -3.05 -0.32 -3.89
C ALA A 174 -2.10 -1.39 -4.44
N PHE A 175 -1.99 -2.55 -3.78
CA PHE A 175 -1.26 -3.71 -4.28
C PHE A 175 -1.74 -4.15 -5.68
N LEU A 176 -3.05 -4.32 -5.87
CA LEU A 176 -3.61 -4.78 -7.15
C LEU A 176 -3.25 -3.85 -8.30
N PHE A 177 -3.42 -2.54 -8.14
CA PHE A 177 -3.11 -1.58 -9.20
C PHE A 177 -1.61 -1.35 -9.40
N THR A 178 -0.80 -1.57 -8.38
CA THR A 178 0.66 -1.61 -8.49
C THR A 178 1.11 -2.82 -9.34
N LEU A 179 0.50 -4.00 -9.11
CA LEU A 179 0.75 -5.20 -9.91
C LEU A 179 0.33 -5.00 -11.38
N ILE A 180 -0.85 -4.44 -11.62
CA ILE A 180 -1.30 -4.10 -12.98
C ILE A 180 -0.32 -3.13 -13.64
N SER A 181 0.16 -2.13 -12.92
CA SER A 181 1.17 -1.18 -13.41
C SER A 181 2.48 -1.86 -13.81
N ALA A 182 2.92 -2.88 -13.06
CA ALA A 182 4.08 -3.69 -13.43
C ALA A 182 3.83 -4.49 -14.73
N ILE A 183 2.69 -5.19 -14.82
CA ILE A 183 2.32 -6.01 -15.98
C ILE A 183 2.24 -5.15 -17.25
N VAL A 184 1.56 -4.00 -17.17
CA VAL A 184 1.41 -3.09 -18.31
C VAL A 184 2.77 -2.51 -18.71
N SER A 185 3.65 -2.20 -17.76
CA SER A 185 5.01 -1.72 -18.05
C SER A 185 5.85 -2.76 -18.80
N PHE A 186 5.82 -4.04 -18.40
CA PHE A 186 6.48 -5.11 -19.13
C PHE A 186 5.86 -5.36 -20.51
N SER A 187 4.54 -5.25 -20.62
CA SER A 187 3.83 -5.37 -21.91
C SER A 187 4.24 -4.26 -22.87
N ALA A 188 4.37 -3.02 -22.38
CA ALA A 188 4.87 -1.89 -23.15
C ALA A 188 6.33 -2.07 -23.58
N LEU A 189 7.17 -2.66 -22.71
CA LEU A 189 8.57 -2.97 -23.04
C LEU A 189 8.66 -4.02 -24.16
N LYS A 190 7.79 -5.04 -24.13
CA LYS A 190 7.68 -6.06 -25.18
C LYS A 190 7.23 -5.43 -26.50
N GLY A 191 6.17 -4.63 -26.48
CA GLY A 191 5.65 -3.95 -27.68
C GLY A 191 6.68 -3.00 -28.31
N LEU A 192 7.49 -2.31 -27.49
CA LEU A 192 8.58 -1.47 -28.00
C LEU A 192 9.64 -2.31 -28.74
N ARG A 193 10.00 -3.49 -28.21
CA ARG A 193 10.98 -4.39 -28.83
C ARG A 193 10.49 -4.91 -30.19
N GLU A 194 9.23 -5.33 -30.25
CA GLU A 194 8.60 -5.84 -31.48
C GLU A 194 8.57 -4.77 -32.58
N ASN A 195 8.22 -3.53 -32.23
CA ASN A 195 8.19 -2.41 -33.20
C ASN A 195 9.57 -1.97 -33.68
N THR A 196 10.64 -2.20 -32.89
CA THR A 196 12.01 -1.75 -33.23
C THR A 196 12.80 -2.82 -33.99
N GLN A 197 12.48 -4.10 -33.83
CA GLN A 197 13.15 -5.22 -34.50
C GLN A 197 13.16 -5.17 -36.05
N PRO A 198 12.05 -4.89 -36.74
CA PRO A 198 12.05 -4.84 -38.21
C PRO A 198 12.88 -3.68 -38.75
N LEU A 199 12.92 -2.54 -38.05
CA LEU A 199 13.74 -1.38 -38.43
C LEU A 199 15.24 -1.66 -38.26
N ALA A 200 15.62 -2.34 -37.18
CA ALA A 200 17.01 -2.78 -36.99
C ALA A 200 17.42 -3.78 -38.09
N LYS A 201 16.55 -4.75 -38.39
CA LYS A 201 16.80 -5.75 -39.44
C LYS A 201 16.91 -5.13 -40.84
N ALA A 202 16.11 -4.09 -41.13
CA ALA A 202 16.17 -3.35 -42.39
C ALA A 202 17.44 -2.49 -42.52
N ARG A 203 17.91 -1.90 -41.41
CA ARG A 203 19.17 -1.14 -41.38
C ARG A 203 20.39 -2.03 -41.63
N ASP A 204 20.36 -3.25 -41.11
CA ASP A 204 21.47 -4.18 -41.17
C ASP A 204 21.42 -5.09 -42.43
N ALA A 205 20.46 -4.87 -43.34
CA ALA A 205 20.36 -5.58 -44.61
C ALA A 205 21.42 -5.07 -45.61
N PRO A 206 22.15 -5.97 -46.32
CA PRO A 206 23.16 -5.55 -47.28
C PRO A 206 22.54 -4.80 -48.47
N MET A 207 23.18 -3.71 -48.91
CA MET A 207 22.72 -2.84 -50.02
C MET A 207 22.49 -3.57 -51.35
N SER A 208 22.96 -4.82 -51.51
CA SER A 208 22.71 -5.64 -52.70
C SER A 208 21.28 -6.17 -52.83
N GLN A 209 20.41 -5.98 -51.84
CA GLN A 209 19.00 -6.43 -51.86
C GLN A 209 17.97 -5.29 -51.96
N VAL A 210 18.40 -4.05 -52.21
CA VAL A 210 17.52 -2.86 -52.27
C VAL A 210 17.31 -2.35 -53.71
N ALA A 211 17.61 -3.17 -54.72
CA ALA A 211 17.42 -2.84 -56.13
C ALA A 211 16.13 -3.45 -56.69
#